data_AF-A0A453S1J9-F1
#
_entry.id   AF-A0A453S1J9-F1
#
_cell.length_a   1.000
_cell.length_b   1.000
_cell.length_c   1.000
_cell.angle_alpha   90.00
_cell.angle_beta   90.00
_cell.angle_gamma   90.00
#
_symmetry.space_group_name_H-M   'P 1'
#
loop_
_entity.id
_entity.type
_entity.pdbx_description
1 polymer ?
#
loop_
_entity_poly.entity_id
_entity_poly.type
_entity_poly.pdbx_seq_one_letter_code
_entity_poly.pdbx_strand_id
1 'polypeptide(L)' 'EIDIVGLPETIRQDFSMHELQGLSRHQFSWQWLPATGQSGGILLGVREDVFS' A
#
# COMPACT_ATOMS: atom_id res chain seq x y z
N GLU A 1 9.26 1.60 14.77
CA GLU A 1 8.09 2.11 14.03
C GLU A 1 8.26 1.73 12.56
N ILE A 2 7.20 1.76 11.75
CA ILE A 2 7.31 1.42 10.32
C ILE A 2 7.22 2.71 9.53
N ASP A 3 8.20 2.92 8.65
CA ASP A 3 8.28 4.11 7.78
C ASP A 3 7.94 3.77 6.31
N ILE A 4 8.13 2.50 5.92
CA ILE A 4 7.84 1.99 4.57
C ILE A 4 7.16 0.61 4.69
N VAL A 5 6.10 0.40 3.93
CA VAL A 5 5.39 -0.87 3.79
C VAL A 5 5.51 -1.33 2.35
N GLY A 6 5.99 -2.55 2.12
CA GLY A 6 5.99 -3.20 0.82
C GLY A 6 5.36 -4.57 0.92
N LEU A 7 4.24 -4.78 0.24
CA LEU A 7 3.52 -6.05 0.20
C LEU A 7 3.44 -6.56 -1.26
N PRO A 8 4.25 -7.56 -1.63
CA PRO A 8 4.13 -8.20 -2.94
C PRO A 8 3.00 -9.25 -2.95
N GLU A 9 2.64 -9.69 -4.16
CA GLU A 9 1.66 -10.75 -4.40
C GLU A 9 0.30 -10.47 -3.73
N THR A 10 -0.25 -9.28 -3.96
CA THR A 10 -1.54 -8.89 -3.37
C THR A 10 -2.73 -9.63 -3.97
N ILE A 11 -2.58 -10.16 -5.20
CA ILE A 11 -3.66 -10.81 -5.98
C ILE A 11 -4.93 -9.94 -6.00
N ARG A 12 -4.77 -8.61 -6.00
CA ARG A 12 -5.85 -7.61 -6.05
C ARG A 12 -5.66 -6.66 -7.23
N GLN A 13 -6.79 -6.24 -7.79
CA GLN A 13 -6.82 -5.25 -8.88
C GLN A 13 -6.79 -3.82 -8.37
N ASP A 14 -7.45 -3.56 -7.24
CA ASP A 14 -7.51 -2.22 -6.67
C ASP A 14 -7.44 -2.23 -5.15
N PHE A 15 -7.20 -1.03 -4.63
CA PHE A 15 -7.35 -0.70 -3.24
C PHE A 15 -8.15 0.60 -3.11
N SER A 16 -8.92 0.74 -2.05
CA SER A 16 -9.59 1.99 -1.71
C SER A 16 -8.78 2.76 -0.67
N MET A 17 -8.70 4.09 -0.79
CA MET A 17 -7.97 4.89 0.21
C MET A 17 -8.55 4.73 1.62
N HIS A 18 -9.86 4.54 1.75
CA HIS A 18 -10.51 4.30 3.05
C HIS A 18 -10.00 3.02 3.73
N GLU A 19 -9.80 1.92 2.98
CA GLU A 19 -9.26 0.69 3.58
C GLU A 19 -7.79 0.87 4.00
N LEU A 20 -7.00 1.58 3.19
CA LEU A 20 -5.56 1.78 3.41
C LEU A 20 -5.29 2.72 4.57
N GLN A 21 -6.12 3.76 4.74
CA GLN A 21 -6.09 4.65 5.90
C GLN A 21 -6.42 3.93 7.21
N GLY A 22 -7.15 2.81 7.16
CA GLY A 22 -7.44 1.98 8.32
C GLY A 22 -6.26 1.14 8.82
N LEU A 23 -5.18 1.00 8.03
CA LEU A 23 -4.06 0.11 8.35
C LEU A 23 -3.06 0.70 9.37
N SER A 24 -3.06 2.02 9.56
CA SER A 24 -2.11 2.70 10.42
C SER A 24 -2.68 3.98 11.00
N ARG A 25 -2.17 4.37 12.17
CA ARG A 25 -2.43 5.69 12.78
C ARG A 25 -1.62 6.82 12.12
N HIS A 26 -0.56 6.48 11.39
CA HIS A 26 0.25 7.45 10.66
C HIS A 26 -0.28 7.61 9.24
N GLN A 27 -0.06 8.79 8.66
CA GLN A 27 -0.42 9.03 7.27
C GLN A 27 0.63 8.42 6.35
N PHE A 28 0.14 7.63 5.40
CA PHE A 28 0.94 6.99 4.38
C PHE A 28 0.43 7.44 3.01
N SER A 29 1.37 7.78 2.14
CA SER A 29 1.12 7.87 0.71
C SER A 29 1.16 6.46 0.14
N TRP A 30 0.03 6.02 -0.42
CA TRP A 30 -0.13 4.67 -0.93
C TRP A 30 -0.06 4.65 -2.46
N GLN A 31 0.61 3.64 -2.99
CA GLN A 31 0.67 3.32 -4.41
C GLN A 31 0.54 1.82 -4.58
N TRP A 32 -0.13 1.38 -5.64
CA TRP A 32 -0.20 -0.05 -5.95
C TRP A 32 -0.12 -0.30 -7.44
N LEU A 33 0.44 -1.48 -7.77
CA LEU A 33 0.34 -2.09 -9.07
C LEU A 33 -0.68 -3.21 -8.99
N PRO A 34 -1.65 -3.28 -9.92
CA PRO A 34 -2.65 -4.35 -9.93
C PRO A 34 -2.00 -5.70 -10.25
N ALA A 35 -2.56 -6.76 -9.68
CA ALA A 35 -2.24 -8.13 -10.09
C ALA A 35 -2.63 -8.39 -11.55
N THR A 36 -1.99 -9.36 -12.20
CA THR A 36 -2.38 -9.79 -13.55
C THR A 36 -2.82 -11.26 -13.50
N GLY A 37 -4.11 -11.52 -13.71
CA GLY A 37 -4.67 -12.86 -13.54
C GLY A 37 -4.66 -13.30 -12.07
N GLN A 38 -3.97 -14.40 -11.77
CA GLN A 38 -3.89 -15.00 -10.43
C GLN A 38 -2.55 -14.74 -9.72
N SER A 39 -1.69 -13.89 -10.28
CA SER A 39 -0.37 -13.60 -9.71
C SER A 39 -0.01 -12.12 -9.80
N GLY A 40 0.95 -11.74 -8.97
CA GLY A 40 1.50 -10.40 -8.89
C GLY A 40 0.64 -9.44 -8.08
N GLY A 41 0.83 -8.16 -8.39
CA GLY A 41 0.31 -7.06 -7.60
C GLY A 41 1.27 -6.68 -6.50
N ILE A 42 1.43 -5.37 -6.28
CA ILE A 42 2.32 -4.82 -5.27
C ILE A 42 1.60 -3.66 -4.61
N LEU A 43 1.59 -3.62 -3.28
CA LEU A 43 1.18 -2.45 -2.50
C LEU A 43 2.42 -1.85 -1.85
N LEU A 44 2.60 -0.54 -2.01
CA LEU A 44 3.65 0.25 -1.41
C LEU A 44 3.04 1.40 -0.61
N GLY A 45 3.49 1.58 0.62
CA GLY A 45 3.18 2.73 1.46
C GLY A 45 4.44 3.41 1.94
N VAL A 46 4.50 4.73 1.82
CA VAL A 46 5.58 5.56 2.39
C VAL A 46 4.98 6.54 3.39
N ARG A 47 5.54 6.60 4.60
CA ARG A 47 5.05 7.47 5.66
C ARG A 47 5.33 8.94 5.33
N GLU A 48 4.28 9.76 5.31
CA GLU A 48 4.41 11.13 4.82
C GLU A 48 5.27 11.98 5.76
N ASP A 49 5.06 11.91 7.07
CA ASP A 49 5.79 12.73 8.07
C ASP A 49 7.32 12.53 8.11
N VAL A 50 7.85 11.48 7.48
CA VAL A 50 9.30 11.21 7.36
C VAL A 50 9.86 11.62 6.00
N PHE A 51 9.05 11.55 4.95
CA PHE A 51 9.53 11.62 3.56
C PHE A 51 8.88 12.73 2.72
N SER A 52 7.99 13.56 3.29
CA SER A 52 7.35 14.72 2.66
C SER A 52 8.08 16.05 2.93
#